data_AF-A0A924RU43-F1
#
_entry.id   AF-A0A924RU43-F1
#
_cell.length_a   1.000
_cell.length_b   1.000
_cell.length_c   1.000
_cell.angle_alpha   90.00
_cell.angle_beta   90.00
_cell.angle_gamma   90.00
#
_symmetry.space_group_name_H-M   'P 1'
#
loop_
_entity.id
_entity.type
_entity.pdbx_description
1 polymer ?
#
loop_
_entity_poly.entity_id
_entity_poly.type
_entity_poly.pdbx_seq_one_letter_code
_entity_poly.pdbx_strand_id
1 'polypeptide(L)'
;MKPAENLGRGAQIAIMALVVLGLMGGSLVIAHTGFETSPKTRGVQPVFVPLPQAYLMVAAMYGQSFIGMLVLLRARKILIIGISLSVLGYIAAALTLISLWR
;
A
#
# COMPACT_ATOMS: atom_id res chain seq x y z
N MET A 1 -0.43 14.01 25.22
CA MET A 1 -0.29 13.81 23.75
C MET A 1 -0.55 15.13 23.07
N LYS A 2 0.42 15.70 22.32
CA LYS A 2 0.22 16.96 21.60
C LYS A 2 -0.92 16.81 20.56
N PRO A 3 -1.85 17.79 20.46
CA PRO A 3 -2.89 17.75 19.44
C PRO A 3 -2.23 17.71 18.07
N ALA A 4 -2.75 16.87 17.18
CA ALA A 4 -2.28 16.79 15.81
C ALA A 4 -2.42 18.19 15.18
N GLU A 5 -1.30 18.79 14.78
CA GLU A 5 -1.32 19.92 13.85
C GLU A 5 -2.23 19.56 12.68
N ASN A 6 -3.11 20.48 12.30
CA ASN A 6 -3.99 20.29 11.15
C ASN A 6 -3.12 20.01 9.93
N LEU A 7 -3.10 18.73 9.51
CA LEU A 7 -2.37 18.30 8.33
C LEU A 7 -2.84 19.15 7.16
N GLY A 8 -1.93 19.96 6.58
CA GLY A 8 -2.27 20.82 5.44
C GLY A 8 -2.87 20.00 4.31
N ARG A 9 -3.80 20.58 3.54
CA ARG A 9 -4.52 19.86 2.46
C ARG A 9 -3.57 19.16 1.48
N GLY A 10 -2.44 19.80 1.14
CA GLY A 10 -1.42 19.20 0.27
C GLY A 10 -0.79 17.93 0.87
N ALA A 11 -0.46 17.94 2.16
CA ALA A 11 0.07 16.77 2.85
C ALA A 11 -0.95 15.62 2.92
N GLN A 12 -2.24 15.94 3.12
CA GLN A 12 -3.30 14.93 3.10
C GLN A 12 -3.41 14.23 1.74
N ILE A 13 -3.34 15.00 0.64
CA ILE A 13 -3.39 14.45 -0.72
C ILE A 13 -2.17 13.57 -0.98
N ALA A 14 -0.98 14.03 -0.61
CA ALA A 14 0.25 13.25 -0.76
C ALA A 14 0.19 11.93 0.03
N ILE A 15 -0.31 11.97 1.26
CA ILE A 15 -0.48 10.75 2.08
C ILE A 15 -1.53 9.83 1.47
N MET A 16 -2.68 10.36 1.01
CA MET A 16 -3.67 9.57 0.28
C MET A 16 -3.06 8.85 -0.93
N ALA A 17 -2.25 9.56 -1.72
CA ALA A 17 -1.56 8.96 -2.85
C ALA A 17 -0.59 7.86 -2.42
N LEU A 18 0.16 8.05 -1.34
CA LEU A 18 1.04 7.00 -0.77
C LEU A 18 0.26 5.77 -0.29
N VAL A 19 -0.90 5.97 0.33
CA VAL A 19 -1.77 4.85 0.74
C VAL A 19 -2.19 4.05 -0.48
N VAL A 20 -2.70 4.71 -1.51
CA VAL A 20 -3.19 4.04 -2.73
C VAL A 20 -2.04 3.35 -3.48
N LEU A 21 -0.94 4.05 -3.71
CA LEU A 21 0.21 3.52 -4.45
C LEU A 21 0.88 2.36 -3.70
N GLY A 22 1.04 2.45 -2.38
CA GLY A 22 1.59 1.37 -1.58
C GLY A 22 0.70 0.12 -1.56
N LEU A 23 -0.63 0.32 -1.48
CA LEU A 23 -1.60 -0.77 -1.52
C LEU A 23 -1.60 -1.47 -2.89
N MET A 24 -1.65 -0.69 -3.97
CA MET A 24 -1.61 -1.22 -5.34
C MET A 24 -0.27 -1.92 -5.62
N GLY A 25 0.85 -1.27 -5.30
CA GLY A 25 2.19 -1.82 -5.50
C GLY A 25 2.41 -3.13 -4.76
N GLY A 26 2.05 -3.20 -3.47
CA GLY A 26 2.12 -4.44 -2.70
C GLY A 26 1.22 -5.56 -3.26
N SER A 27 0.02 -5.21 -3.74
CA SER A 27 -0.92 -6.16 -4.34
C SER A 27 -0.40 -6.73 -5.68
N LEU A 28 0.21 -5.89 -6.53
CA LEU A 28 0.86 -6.33 -7.78
C LEU A 28 1.89 -7.42 -7.53
N VAL A 29 2.81 -7.16 -6.61
CA VAL A 29 3.97 -8.05 -6.40
C VAL A 29 3.50 -9.42 -5.93
N ILE A 30 2.50 -9.45 -5.04
CA ILE A 30 1.91 -10.69 -4.54
C ILE A 30 1.18 -11.42 -5.68
N ALA A 31 0.36 -10.71 -6.46
CA ALA A 31 -0.41 -11.32 -7.54
C ALA A 31 0.49 -11.95 -8.62
N HIS A 32 1.64 -11.33 -8.91
CA HIS A 32 2.54 -11.75 -9.99
C HIS A 32 3.76 -12.57 -9.50
N THR A 33 3.77 -13.04 -8.25
CA THR A 33 4.84 -13.89 -7.66
C THR A 33 6.25 -13.28 -7.68
N GLY A 34 6.33 -11.94 -7.63
CA GLY A 34 7.59 -11.19 -7.79
C GLY A 34 7.57 -10.34 -9.06
N PHE A 35 8.26 -9.19 -9.04
CA PHE A 35 8.37 -8.35 -10.22
C PHE A 35 9.23 -9.05 -11.28
N GLU A 36 8.63 -9.40 -12.43
CA GLU A 36 9.36 -9.38 -13.69
C GLU A 36 9.63 -7.90 -14.01
N THR A 37 10.85 -7.42 -13.73
CA THR A 37 11.19 -5.98 -13.87
C THR A 37 11.35 -5.53 -15.33
N SER A 38 11.03 -6.38 -16.31
CA SER A 38 11.07 -6.04 -17.72
C SER A 38 9.91 -6.67 -18.47
N PRO A 39 9.14 -5.91 -19.28
CA PRO A 39 8.34 -6.50 -20.34
C PRO A 39 9.27 -7.39 -21.17
N LYS A 40 8.77 -8.49 -21.74
CA LYS A 40 9.46 -9.32 -22.75
C LYS A 40 9.85 -8.47 -23.97
N THR A 41 10.81 -7.59 -23.80
CA THR A 41 11.39 -6.77 -24.84
C THR A 41 12.40 -7.69 -25.50
N ARG A 42 11.93 -8.33 -26.58
CA ARG A 42 12.67 -9.14 -27.56
C ARG A 42 14.17 -9.31 -27.23
N GLY A 43 14.50 -10.28 -26.37
CA GLY A 43 15.89 -10.75 -26.16
C GLY A 43 16.55 -10.48 -24.80
N VAL A 44 15.92 -9.78 -23.86
CA VAL A 44 16.50 -9.58 -22.51
C VAL A 44 15.91 -10.60 -21.52
N GLN A 45 16.76 -11.32 -20.79
CA GLN A 45 16.28 -12.23 -19.74
C GLN A 45 15.57 -11.41 -18.65
N PRO A 46 14.35 -11.79 -18.23
CA PRO A 46 13.66 -11.11 -17.15
C PRO A 46 14.53 -11.15 -15.88
N VAL A 47 14.86 -9.97 -15.36
CA VAL A 47 15.55 -9.85 -14.07
C VAL A 47 14.50 -10.05 -12.99
N PHE A 48 14.44 -11.28 -12.48
CA PHE A 48 13.64 -11.61 -11.31
C PHE A 48 14.30 -11.02 -10.07
N VAL A 49 13.58 -10.17 -9.36
CA VAL A 49 13.97 -9.83 -7.99
C VAL A 49 13.90 -11.13 -7.17
N PRO A 50 14.95 -11.54 -6.44
CA PRO A 50 14.91 -12.73 -5.61
C PRO A 50 13.67 -12.71 -4.71
N LEU A 51 12.88 -13.80 -4.70
CA LEU A 51 11.62 -13.88 -3.95
C LEU A 51 11.69 -13.28 -2.54
N PRO A 52 12.73 -13.55 -1.71
CA PRO A 52 12.82 -12.98 -0.36
C PRO A 52 12.88 -11.45 -0.33
N GLN A 53 13.57 -10.83 -1.30
CA GLN A 53 13.70 -9.38 -1.39
C GLN A 53 12.40 -8.73 -1.86
N ALA A 54 11.66 -9.40 -2.75
CA ALA A 54 10.34 -8.95 -3.18
C ALA A 54 9.36 -8.88 -1.99
N TYR A 55 9.37 -9.87 -1.09
CA TYR A 55 8.53 -9.83 0.12
C TYR A 55 8.89 -8.71 1.09
N LEU A 56 10.17 -8.37 1.22
CA LEU A 56 10.61 -7.22 2.04
C LEU A 56 10.11 -5.89 1.46
N MET A 57 10.17 -5.72 0.14
CA MET A 57 9.59 -4.54 -0.52
C MET A 57 8.07 -4.48 -0.32
N VAL A 58 7.38 -5.61 -0.46
CA VAL A 58 5.92 -5.70 -0.23
C VAL A 58 5.57 -5.31 1.20
N ALA A 59 6.31 -5.83 2.18
CA ALA A 59 6.11 -5.48 3.58
C ALA A 59 6.30 -3.97 3.82
N ALA A 60 7.33 -3.37 3.22
CA ALA A 60 7.56 -1.93 3.29
C ALA A 60 6.42 -1.12 2.65
N MET A 61 5.95 -1.52 1.46
CA MET A 61 4.86 -0.86 0.74
C MET A 61 3.54 -0.89 1.52
N TYR A 62 3.15 -2.07 2.03
CA TYR A 62 1.97 -2.19 2.89
C TYR A 62 2.15 -1.44 4.21
N GLY A 63 3.36 -1.45 4.79
CA GLY A 63 3.68 -0.71 6.01
C GLY A 63 3.50 0.80 5.84
N GLN A 64 4.07 1.38 4.78
CA GLN A 64 3.92 2.80 4.48
C GLN A 64 2.47 3.18 4.20
N SER A 65 1.75 2.34 3.44
CA SER A 65 0.33 2.56 3.16
C SER A 65 -0.52 2.50 4.43
N PHE A 66 -0.26 1.53 5.29
CA PHE A 66 -0.98 1.39 6.56
C PHE A 66 -0.71 2.58 7.50
N ILE A 67 0.54 3.02 7.63
CA ILE A 67 0.90 4.20 8.43
C ILE A 67 0.21 5.45 7.87
N GLY A 68 0.20 5.63 6.55
CA GLY A 68 -0.50 6.76 5.91
C GLY A 68 -2.00 6.76 6.23
N MET A 69 -2.65 5.60 6.19
CA MET A 69 -4.04 5.45 6.57
C MET A 69 -4.28 5.84 8.03
N LEU A 70 -3.43 5.37 8.95
CA LEU A 70 -3.53 5.71 10.37
C LEU A 70 -3.33 7.22 10.62
N VAL A 71 -2.42 7.87 9.89
CA VAL A 71 -2.21 9.32 9.97
C VAL A 71 -3.46 10.08 9.53
N LEU A 72 -4.10 9.67 8.43
CA LEU A 72 -5.35 10.27 7.95
C LEU A 72 -6.51 10.06 8.93
N LEU A 73 -6.63 8.87 9.51
CA LEU A 73 -7.64 8.55 10.53
C LEU A 73 -7.43 9.38 11.80
N ARG A 74 -6.18 9.54 12.23
CA ARG A 74 -5.82 10.36 13.39
C ARG A 74 -6.16 11.84 13.18
N ALA A 75 -5.92 12.37 11.99
CA ALA A 75 -6.28 13.76 11.65
C ALA A 75 -7.79 14.02 11.72
N ARG A 76 -8.62 12.99 11.51
CA ARG A 76 -10.10 13.09 11.53
C ARG A 76 -10.75 12.83 12.89
N LYS A 77 -9.97 12.56 13.95
CA LYS A 77 -10.48 12.22 15.31
C LYS A 77 -11.58 11.15 15.29
N ILE A 78 -11.43 10.11 14.46
CA ILE A 78 -12.45 9.07 14.30
C ILE A 78 -12.48 8.16 15.53
N LEU A 79 -13.69 7.72 15.91
CA LEU A 79 -13.90 6.72 16.97
C LEU A 79 -13.17 5.39 16.66
N ILE A 80 -12.83 4.63 17.70
CA ILE A 80 -12.12 3.34 17.60
C ILE A 80 -12.82 2.38 16.61
N ILE A 81 -14.15 2.36 16.60
CA ILE A 81 -14.96 1.56 15.67
C ILE A 81 -14.68 1.92 14.21
N GLY A 82 -14.54 3.21 13.89
CA GLY A 82 -14.23 3.67 12.53
C GLY A 82 -12.81 3.30 12.09
N ILE A 83 -11.87 3.18 13.04
CA ILE A 83 -10.53 2.64 12.78
C ILE A 83 -10.64 1.16 12.42
N SER A 84 -11.34 0.36 13.23
CA SER A 84 -11.54 -1.07 12.94
C SER A 84 -12.20 -1.30 11.58
N LEU A 85 -13.24 -0.53 11.25
CA LEU A 85 -13.90 -0.61 9.94
C LEU A 85 -12.95 -0.26 8.79
N SER A 86 -12.09 0.74 8.99
CA SER A 86 -11.13 1.18 7.97
C SER A 86 -10.04 0.13 7.75
N VAL A 87 -9.58 -0.54 8.80
CA VAL A 87 -8.64 -1.68 8.70
C VAL A 87 -9.29 -2.84 7.94
N LEU A 88 -10.54 -3.19 8.26
CA LEU A 88 -11.27 -4.24 7.54
C LEU A 88 -11.46 -3.87 6.06
N GLY A 89 -11.83 -2.62 5.77
CA GLY A 89 -11.96 -2.11 4.41
C GLY A 89 -10.63 -2.15 3.64
N TYR A 90 -9.52 -1.82 4.31
CA TYR A 90 -8.18 -1.91 3.73
C TYR A 90 -7.79 -3.34 3.36
N ILE A 91 -8.06 -4.31 4.25
CA ILE A 91 -7.80 -5.72 3.99
C ILE A 91 -8.67 -6.22 2.82
N ALA A 92 -9.96 -5.88 2.82
CA ALA A 92 -10.86 -6.23 1.72
C ALA A 92 -10.40 -5.62 0.38
N ALA A 93 -9.94 -4.36 0.39
CA ALA A 93 -9.38 -3.71 -0.79
C ALA A 93 -8.10 -4.40 -1.30
N ALA A 94 -7.20 -4.80 -0.39
CA ALA A 94 -6.00 -5.55 -0.74
C ALA A 94 -6.35 -6.90 -1.38
N LEU A 95 -7.26 -7.67 -0.76
CA LEU A 95 -7.67 -8.98 -1.26
C LEU A 95 -8.38 -8.89 -2.61
N THR A 96 -9.27 -7.90 -2.79
CA THR A 96 -9.96 -7.68 -4.07
C THR A 96 -8.97 -7.30 -5.17
N LEU A 97 -8.00 -6.41 -4.90
CA LEU A 97 -6.93 -6.09 -5.84
C LEU A 97 -6.10 -7.32 -6.19
N ILE A 98 -5.66 -8.11 -5.22
CA ILE A 98 -4.90 -9.34 -5.49
C ILE A 98 -5.73 -10.30 -6.35
N SER A 99 -7.02 -10.47 -6.06
CA SER A 99 -7.90 -11.37 -6.82
C SER A 99 -8.18 -10.89 -8.24
N LEU A 100 -8.24 -9.58 -8.46
CA LEU A 100 -8.50 -8.97 -9.77
C LEU A 100 -7.29 -9.08 -10.71
N TRP A 101 -6.08 -9.17 -10.15
CA TRP A 101 -4.81 -9.13 -10.87
C TRP A 101 -4.19 -10.53 -11.05
N ARG A 102 -4.86 -11.56 -10.55
CA ARG A 102 -4.44 -12.96 -10.65
C ARG A 102 -5.13 -13.63 -11.84
#